data_AF-W0HM36-F1
#
_entry.id   AF-W0HM36-F1
#
_cell.length_a   1.000
_cell.length_b   1.000
_cell.length_c   1.000
_cell.angle_alpha   90.00
_cell.angle_beta   90.00
_cell.angle_gamma   90.00
#
_symmetry.space_group_name_H-M   'P 1'
#
loop_
_entity.id
_entity.type
_entity.pdbx_description
1 polymer ?
#
loop_
_entity_poly.entity_id
_entity_poly.type
_entity_poly.pdbx_seq_one_letter_code
_entity_poly.pdbx_strand_id
1 'polypeptide(L)'
;MGQVAFDTQEFVETLEKSGLKKEQAKAISLVVRKSHEVANIATKADINDVKRDISDVKHDIVDVRKDMDARFEKNEVQMQARFDKIEARFDKLGLQMTVRLGLMVAAGVSIIAAILKM
;
A
#
# COMPACT_ATOMS: atom_id res chain seq x y z
N MET A 1 25.08 16.19 18.45
CA MET A 1 24.83 16.00 19.91
C MET A 1 25.40 14.65 20.28
N GLY A 2 26.56 14.66 20.92
CA GLY A 2 27.39 13.48 21.12
C GLY A 2 26.73 12.45 22.02
N GLN A 3 27.10 11.18 21.83
CA GLN A 3 27.11 10.24 22.94
C GLN A 3 27.80 10.96 24.09
N VAL A 4 27.12 11.12 25.23
CA VAL A 4 27.80 11.54 26.45
C VAL A 4 28.75 10.38 26.75
N ALA A 5 30.03 10.57 26.41
CA ALA A 5 31.04 9.59 26.70
C ALA A 5 31.00 9.33 28.21
N PHE A 6 30.98 8.06 28.60
CA PHE A 6 31.01 7.71 30.01
C PHE A 6 32.36 8.16 30.59
N ASP A 7 32.37 9.25 31.33
CA ASP A 7 33.57 9.76 31.98
C ASP A 7 33.92 8.87 33.17
N THR A 8 34.80 7.89 32.89
CA THR A 8 35.24 6.93 33.89
C THR A 8 35.95 7.58 35.08
N GLN A 9 36.59 8.75 34.89
CA GLN A 9 37.34 9.43 35.95
C GLN A 9 36.40 10.17 36.87
N GLU A 10 35.50 11.00 36.33
CA GLU A 10 34.50 11.73 37.11
C GLU A 10 33.62 10.76 37.93
N PHE A 11 33.25 9.63 37.33
CA PHE A 11 32.48 8.58 38.00
C PHE A 11 33.24 7.95 39.18
N VAL A 12 34.53 7.64 39.02
CA VAL A 12 35.38 7.10 40.10
C VAL A 12 35.56 8.12 41.22
N GLU A 13 35.85 9.39 40.89
CA GLU A 13 36.02 10.45 41.88
C GLU A 13 34.75 10.70 42.69
N THR A 14 33.58 10.60 42.06
CA THR A 14 32.28 10.73 42.72
C THR A 14 32.04 9.60 43.72
N LEU A 15 32.40 8.37 43.37
CA LEU A 15 32.31 7.22 44.28
C LEU A 15 33.30 7.33 45.44
N GLU A 16 34.53 7.79 45.19
CA GLU A 16 35.52 8.04 46.24
C GLU A 16 35.06 9.13 47.23
N LYS A 17 34.51 10.25 46.73
CA LYS A 17 33.91 11.32 47.57
C LYS A 17 32.72 10.83 48.39
N SER A 18 32.03 9.79 47.92
CA SER A 18 30.90 9.15 48.61
C SER A 18 31.34 8.09 49.63
N GLY A 19 32.66 7.91 49.84
CA GLY A 19 33.22 7.02 50.85
C GLY A 19 33.57 5.61 50.35
N LEU A 20 33.47 5.32 49.05
CA LEU A 20 33.98 4.06 48.50
C LEU A 20 35.50 4.09 48.38
N LYS A 21 36.14 2.93 48.61
CA LYS A 21 37.57 2.79 48.36
C LYS A 21 37.85 2.86 46.86
N LYS A 22 38.99 3.42 46.49
CA LYS A 22 39.45 3.59 45.09
C LYS A 22 39.32 2.32 44.25
N GLU A 23 39.66 1.15 44.79
CA GLU A 23 39.57 -0.12 44.06
C GLU A 23 38.12 -0.51 43.78
N GLN A 24 37.22 -0.28 44.73
CA GLN A 24 35.78 -0.55 44.57
C GLN A 24 35.16 0.41 43.56
N ALA A 25 35.50 1.70 43.65
CA ALA A 25 35.04 2.72 42.70
C ALA A 25 35.46 2.39 41.26
N LYS A 26 36.72 1.98 41.07
CA LYS A 26 37.23 1.52 39.77
C LYS A 26 36.51 0.27 39.27
N ALA A 27 36.28 -0.72 40.15
CA ALA A 27 35.58 -1.95 39.77
C ALA A 27 34.15 -1.67 39.31
N ILE A 28 33.41 -0.80 40.00
CA ILE A 28 32.04 -0.41 39.62
C ILE A 28 32.04 0.36 38.29
N SER A 29 32.94 1.35 38.15
CA SER A 29 33.11 2.11 36.90
C SER A 29 33.34 1.19 35.69
N LEU A 30 34.19 0.17 35.87
CA LEU A 30 34.50 -0.79 34.82
C LEU A 30 33.29 -1.65 34.43
N VAL A 31 32.49 -2.10 35.40
CA VAL A 31 31.28 -2.91 35.13
C VAL A 31 30.23 -2.06 34.42
N VAL A 32 29.99 -0.83 34.88
CA VAL A 32 29.01 0.10 34.28
C VAL A 32 29.41 0.47 32.85
N ARG A 33 30.69 0.81 32.60
CA ARG A 33 31.19 1.07 31.25
C ARG A 33 30.95 -0.12 30.32
N LYS A 34 31.30 -1.34 30.77
CA LYS A 34 31.09 -2.55 29.98
C LYS A 34 29.60 -2.77 29.65
N SER A 35 28.69 -2.50 30.60
CA SER A 35 27.24 -2.60 30.33
C SER A 35 26.76 -1.63 29.25
N HIS A 36 27.34 -0.42 29.17
CA HIS A 36 27.03 0.54 28.12
C HIS A 36 27.70 0.21 26.77
N GLU A 37 28.87 -0.42 26.76
CA GLU A 37 29.54 -0.89 25.53
C GLU A 37 28.83 -2.08 24.88
N VAL A 38 28.18 -2.94 25.67
CA VAL A 38 27.44 -4.11 25.16
C VAL A 38 26.02 -3.71 24.70
N ALA A 39 25.53 -2.55 25.14
CA ALA A 39 24.24 -2.04 24.71
C ALA A 39 24.38 -1.43 23.29
N ASN A 40 23.98 -2.19 22.27
CA ASN A 40 23.76 -1.68 20.91
C ASN A 40 22.59 -0.68 20.92
N ILE A 41 22.86 0.56 21.32
CA ILE A 41 21.87 1.62 21.38
C ILE A 41 21.96 2.42 20.09
N ALA A 42 20.83 2.56 19.39
CA ALA A 42 20.72 3.43 18.23
C ALA A 42 21.08 4.88 18.61
N THR A 43 21.93 5.50 17.81
CA THR A 43 22.33 6.89 17.96
C THR A 43 21.22 7.83 17.47
N LYS A 44 21.37 9.12 17.78
CA LYS A 44 20.48 10.15 17.21
C LYS A 44 20.56 10.22 15.68
N ALA A 45 21.70 9.84 15.09
CA ALA A 45 21.86 9.78 13.64
C ALA A 45 20.98 8.67 13.06
N ASP A 46 21.04 7.47 13.64
CA ASP A 46 20.21 6.33 13.23
C ASP A 46 18.71 6.68 13.31
N ILE A 47 18.28 7.37 14.37
CA ILE A 47 16.89 7.84 14.49
C ILE A 47 16.54 8.85 13.39
N ASN A 48 17.44 9.76 13.04
CA ASN A 48 17.21 10.73 11.97
C ASN A 48 17.14 10.06 10.60
N ASP A 49 17.94 9.03 10.36
CA ASP A 49 17.89 8.24 9.13
C ASP A 49 16.58 7.46 9.04
N VAL A 50 16.15 6.78 10.11
CA VAL A 50 14.82 6.14 10.17
C VAL A 50 13.69 7.15 9.95
N LYS A 51 13.80 8.38 10.47
CA LYS A 51 12.80 9.44 10.22
C LYS A 51 12.74 9.85 8.75
N ARG A 52 13.88 9.89 8.05
CA ARG A 52 13.94 10.15 6.62
C ARG A 52 13.30 9.01 5.84
N ASP A 53 13.68 7.78 6.13
CA ASP A 53 13.09 6.59 5.50
C ASP A 53 11.56 6.55 5.69
N ILE A 54 11.07 6.87 6.89
CA ILE A 54 9.63 6.97 7.16
C ILE A 54 8.97 8.09 6.33
N SER A 55 9.65 9.22 6.17
CA SER A 55 9.14 10.33 5.35
C SER A 55 9.04 9.94 3.88
N ASP A 56 10.03 9.20 3.37
CA ASP A 56 10.07 8.73 1.99
C ASP A 56 8.98 7.68 1.75
N VAL A 57 8.84 6.69 2.64
CA VAL A 57 7.75 5.70 2.59
C VAL A 57 6.38 6.38 2.65
N LYS A 58 6.22 7.45 3.44
CA LYS A 58 4.97 8.21 3.47
C LYS A 58 4.68 8.88 2.13
N HIS A 59 5.69 9.39 1.44
CA HIS A 59 5.55 9.95 0.11
C HIS A 59 5.12 8.88 -0.90
N ASP A 60 5.80 7.73 -0.88
CA ASP A 60 5.49 6.59 -1.75
C ASP A 60 4.04 6.11 -1.56
N ILE A 61 3.55 6.04 -0.31
CA ILE A 61 2.16 5.68 -0.01
C ILE A 61 1.17 6.68 -0.62
N VAL A 62 1.48 7.98 -0.56
CA VAL A 62 0.62 9.02 -1.17
C VAL A 62 0.57 8.86 -2.68
N ASP A 63 1.70 8.57 -3.31
CA ASP A 63 1.76 8.39 -4.76
C ASP A 63 1.06 7.11 -5.22
N VAL A 64 1.24 6.00 -4.51
CA VAL A 64 0.51 4.74 -4.76
C VAL A 64 -1.00 4.97 -4.64
N ARG A 65 -1.45 5.74 -3.63
CA ARG A 65 -2.87 6.08 -3.47
C ARG A 65 -3.41 6.85 -4.66
N LYS A 66 -2.67 7.85 -5.16
CA LYS A 66 -3.05 8.62 -6.35
C LYS A 66 -3.10 7.74 -7.60
N ASP A 67 -2.12 6.84 -7.81
CA ASP A 67 -2.14 5.92 -8.95
C ASP A 67 -3.33 4.95 -8.87
N MET A 68 -3.64 4.46 -7.67
CA MET A 68 -4.83 3.62 -7.44
C MET A 68 -6.11 4.36 -7.78
N ASP A 69 -6.30 5.59 -7.28
CA ASP A 69 -7.49 6.41 -7.56
C ASP A 69 -7.65 6.63 -9.08
N ALA A 70 -6.56 6.99 -9.78
CA ALA A 70 -6.57 7.16 -11.23
C ALA A 70 -6.89 5.86 -11.99
N ARG A 71 -6.38 4.71 -11.51
CA ARG A 71 -6.67 3.40 -12.09
C ARG A 71 -8.12 2.98 -11.86
N PHE A 72 -8.69 3.28 -10.69
CA PHE A 72 -10.10 3.01 -10.40
C PHE A 72 -11.01 3.83 -11.32
N GLU A 73 -10.77 5.13 -11.45
CA GLU A 73 -11.52 6.00 -12.36
C GLU A 73 -11.42 5.50 -13.82
N LYS A 74 -10.21 5.16 -14.27
CA LYS A 74 -10.01 4.57 -15.61
C LYS A 74 -10.77 3.27 -15.79
N ASN A 75 -10.80 2.40 -14.78
CA ASN A 75 -11.53 1.12 -14.85
C ASN A 75 -13.04 1.36 -14.91
N GLU A 76 -13.56 2.29 -14.11
CA GLU A 76 -14.98 2.68 -14.13
C GLU A 76 -15.41 3.18 -15.52
N VAL A 77 -14.64 4.10 -16.11
CA VAL A 77 -14.89 4.59 -17.47
C VAL A 77 -14.82 3.47 -18.51
N GLN A 78 -13.82 2.58 -18.40
CA GLN A 78 -13.71 1.42 -19.30
C GLN A 78 -14.87 0.44 -19.15
N MET A 79 -15.36 0.24 -17.93
CA MET A 79 -16.50 -0.63 -17.65
C MET A 79 -17.78 -0.03 -18.24
N GLN A 80 -18.02 1.26 -18.05
CA GLN A 80 -19.17 1.97 -18.63
C GLN A 80 -19.15 1.85 -20.16
N ALA A 81 -18.01 2.14 -20.80
CA ALA A 81 -17.87 2.00 -22.24
C ALA A 81 -18.10 0.56 -22.74
N ARG A 82 -17.75 -0.45 -21.93
CA ARG A 82 -18.05 -1.86 -22.24
C ARG A 82 -19.55 -2.15 -22.12
N PHE A 83 -20.23 -1.61 -21.12
CA PHE A 83 -21.68 -1.77 -20.96
C PHE A 83 -22.44 -1.11 -22.13
N ASP A 84 -22.12 0.13 -22.49
CA ASP A 84 -22.75 0.82 -23.63
C ASP A 84 -22.58 0.01 -24.93
N LYS A 85 -21.38 -0.58 -25.13
CA LYS A 85 -21.10 -1.44 -26.28
C LYS A 85 -21.88 -2.76 -26.24
N ILE A 86 -22.13 -3.31 -25.05
CA ILE A 86 -22.95 -4.51 -24.87
C ILE A 86 -24.41 -4.19 -25.18
N GLU A 87 -24.93 -3.07 -24.68
CA GLU A 87 -26.30 -2.61 -24.93
C GLU A 87 -26.55 -2.42 -26.44
N ALA A 88 -25.65 -1.71 -27.14
CA ALA A 88 -25.74 -1.56 -28.59
C ALA A 88 -25.70 -2.89 -29.36
N ARG A 89 -24.98 -3.90 -28.85
CA ARG A 89 -24.97 -5.26 -29.43
C ARG A 89 -26.29 -5.98 -29.19
N PHE A 90 -26.87 -5.83 -28.00
CA PHE A 90 -28.18 -6.40 -27.68
C PHE A 90 -29.29 -5.80 -28.55
N ASP A 91 -29.32 -4.47 -28.73
CA ASP A 91 -30.28 -3.81 -29.61
C ASP A 91 -30.17 -4.32 -31.05
N LYS A 92 -28.94 -4.43 -31.56
CA LYS A 92 -28.68 -4.96 -32.89
C LYS A 92 -29.16 -6.40 -33.04
N LEU A 93 -28.92 -7.25 -32.04
CA LEU A 93 -29.40 -8.63 -32.02
C LEU A 93 -30.93 -8.69 -31.97
N GLY A 94 -31.57 -7.86 -31.13
CA GLY A 94 -33.02 -7.76 -31.02
C GLY A 94 -33.68 -7.35 -32.33
N LEU A 95 -33.12 -6.34 -33.02
CA LEU A 95 -33.60 -5.90 -34.33
C LEU A 95 -33.46 -7.02 -35.38
N GLN A 96 -32.31 -7.67 -35.45
CA GLN A 96 -32.08 -8.77 -36.40
C GLN A 96 -33.03 -9.95 -36.16
N MET A 97 -33.29 -10.30 -34.90
CA MET A 97 -34.24 -11.34 -34.53
C MET A 97 -35.67 -10.95 -34.93
N THR A 98 -36.10 -9.72 -34.64
CA THR A 98 -37.44 -9.22 -35.01
C THR A 98 -37.65 -9.27 -36.52
N VAL A 99 -36.68 -8.83 -37.31
CA VAL A 99 -36.75 -8.88 -38.77
C VAL A 99 -36.81 -10.33 -39.28
N ARG A 100 -35.94 -11.22 -38.78
CA ARG A 100 -35.90 -12.62 -39.21
C ARG A 100 -37.18 -13.37 -38.87
N LEU A 101 -37.70 -13.20 -37.65
CA LEU A 101 -38.95 -13.81 -37.22
C LEU A 101 -40.14 -13.25 -38.02
N GLY A 102 -40.17 -11.94 -38.26
CA GLY A 102 -41.20 -11.32 -39.10
C GLY A 102 -41.25 -11.88 -40.52
N LEU A 103 -40.08 -12.06 -41.15
CA LEU A 103 -39.98 -12.69 -42.48
C LEU A 103 -40.44 -14.15 -42.46
N MET A 104 -40.07 -14.93 -41.43
CA MET A 104 -40.51 -16.33 -41.30
C MET A 104 -42.02 -16.44 -41.13
N VAL A 105 -42.63 -15.60 -40.30
CA VAL A 105 -44.09 -15.58 -40.11
C VAL A 105 -44.80 -15.20 -41.41
N ALA A 106 -44.34 -14.15 -42.10
CA ALA A 106 -44.92 -13.74 -43.38
C ALA A 106 -44.84 -14.84 -44.45
N ALA A 107 -43.70 -15.55 -44.53
CA ALA A 107 -43.53 -16.69 -45.43
C ALA A 107 -44.44 -17.88 -45.06
N GLY A 108 -44.59 -18.18 -43.77
CA GLY A 108 -45.49 -19.23 -43.30
C GLY A 108 -46.95 -18.94 -43.65
N VAL A 109 -47.41 -17.69 -43.41
CA VAL A 109 -48.78 -17.28 -43.70
C VAL A 109 -49.06 -17.31 -45.21
N SER A 110 -48.13 -16.87 -46.05
CA SER A 110 -48.32 -16.88 -47.51
C SER A 110 -48.42 -18.30 -48.07
N ILE A 111 -47.64 -19.26 -47.53
CA ILE A 111 -47.74 -20.68 -47.88
C ILE A 111 -49.13 -21.23 -47.52
N ILE A 112 -49.62 -20.98 -46.30
CA ILE A 112 -50.94 -21.45 -45.85
C ILE A 112 -52.07 -20.86 -46.72
N ALA A 113 -51.99 -19.57 -47.04
CA ALA A 113 -52.99 -18.90 -47.88
C ALA A 113 -53.04 -19.46 -49.31
N ALA A 114 -51.91 -19.87 -49.87
CA ALA A 114 -51.86 -20.51 -51.19
C ALA A 114 -52.54 -21.88 -51.18
N ILE A 115 -52.34 -22.68 -50.12
CA ILE A 115 -52.97 -24.00 -49.97
C ILE A 115 -54.49 -23.87 -49.83
N LEU A 116 -55.00 -22.88 -49.09
CA LEU A 116 -56.44 -22.68 -48.89
C LEU A 116 -57.18 -22.11 -50.11
N LYS A 117 -56.46 -21.50 -51.06
CA LYS A 117 -57.04 -20.97 -52.31
C LYS A 117 -57.06 -21.99 -53.46
N MET A 118 -56.42 -23.15 -53.30
CA MET A 118 -56.53 -24.30 -54.21
C MET A 118 -57.69 -25.19 -53.81
#